data_AF-A0A5K1CD53-F1
#
_entry.id   AF-A0A5K1CD53-F1
#
_cell.length_a   1.000
_cell.length_b   1.000
_cell.length_c   1.000
_cell.angle_alpha   90.00
_cell.angle_beta   90.00
_cell.angle_gamma   90.00
#
_symmetry.space_group_name_H-M   'P 1'
#
loop_
_entity.id
_entity.type
_entity.pdbx_description
1 polymer ?
#
loop_
_entity_poly.entity_id
_entity_poly.type
_entity_poly.pdbx_seq_one_letter_code
_entity_poly.pdbx_strand_id
1 'polypeptide(L)' 'YDMSLKFSEAIFGADKEFELSHLETCDACNGTGAKIGSKMRVCSTCGGRGQVMRTEETPFGLFSQ' A
#
# COMPACT_ATOMS: atom_id res chain seq x y z
N TYR A 1 -17.35 9.08 5.27
CA TYR A 1 -17.49 10.09 6.32
C TYR A 1 -18.76 10.86 6.05
N ASP A 2 -19.70 10.85 7.00
CA ASP A 2 -20.91 11.66 6.91
C ASP A 2 -20.68 13.02 7.60
N MET A 3 -21.10 14.10 6.95
CA MET A 3 -20.99 15.46 7.48
C MET A 3 -22.38 16.03 7.76
N SER A 4 -22.61 16.42 9.00
CA SER A 4 -23.87 17.06 9.42
C SER A 4 -23.83 18.56 9.16
N LEU A 5 -24.84 19.06 8.44
CA LEU A 5 -25.03 20.48 8.16
C LEU A 5 -26.31 20.98 8.84
N LYS A 6 -26.28 22.23 9.32
CA LYS A 6 -27.52 22.92 9.71
C LYS A 6 -28.32 23.27 8.45
N PHE A 7 -29.64 23.31 8.56
CA PHE A 7 -30.53 23.64 7.44
C PHE A 7 -30.18 24.98 6.78
N SER A 8 -29.82 25.99 7.57
CA SER A 8 -29.38 27.30 7.06
C SER A 8 -28.07 27.22 6.28
N GLU A 9 -27.11 26.42 6.73
CA GLU A 9 -25.84 26.20 6.03
C GLU A 9 -26.09 25.52 4.67
N ALA A 10 -27.06 24.60 4.61
CA ALA A 10 -27.46 23.95 3.36
C ALA A 10 -28.15 24.92 2.38
N ILE A 11 -28.90 25.90 2.86
CA ILE A 11 -29.61 26.88 2.02
C ILE A 11 -28.68 27.99 1.52
N PHE A 12 -27.87 28.55 2.42
CA PHE A 12 -27.06 29.74 2.11
C PHE A 12 -25.63 29.40 1.68
N GLY A 13 -25.23 28.13 1.79
CA GLY A 13 -23.85 27.69 1.59
C GLY A 13 -23.02 27.84 2.86
N ALA A 14 -22.00 26.98 3.00
CA ALA A 14 -21.01 27.05 4.05
C ALA A 14 -19.70 26.41 3.58
N ASP A 15 -18.57 27.02 3.92
CA ASP A 15 -17.25 26.41 3.81
C ASP A 15 -16.92 25.69 5.12
N LYS A 16 -16.47 24.42 5.03
CA LYS A 16 -16.03 23.64 6.19
C LYS A 16 -14.70 22.98 5.90
N GLU A 17 -13.77 23.14 6.84
CA GLU A 17 -12.53 22.38 6.86
C GLU A 17 -12.76 21.03 7.53
N PHE A 18 -12.16 19.99 6.99
CA PHE A 18 -12.14 18.67 7.59
C PHE A 18 -10.75 18.06 7.47
N GLU A 19 -10.33 17.34 8.52
CA GLU A 19 -9.11 16.58 8.51
C GLU A 19 -9.39 15.18 7.95
N LEU A 20 -8.61 14.77 6.95
CA LEU A 20 -8.66 13.44 6.37
C LEU A 20 -7.31 12.76 6.59
N SER A 21 -7.30 11.66 7.33
CA SER A 21 -6.16 10.75 7.35
C SER A 21 -6.21 9.85 6.12
N HIS A 22 -5.18 9.89 5.29
CA HIS A 22 -5.03 8.97 4.17
C HIS A 22 -3.59 8.46 4.08
N LEU A 23 -3.39 7.35 3.36
CA LEU A 23 -2.06 6.84 3.08
C LEU A 23 -1.47 7.61 1.90
N GLU A 24 -0.31 8.20 2.13
CA GLU A 24 0.45 8.96 1.14
C GLU A 24 1.86 8.40 0.97
N THR A 25 2.49 8.74 -0.17
CA THR A 25 3.85 8.30 -0.45
C THR A 25 4.80 9.04 0.48
N CYS A 26 5.60 8.30 1.25
CA CYS A 26 6.56 8.91 2.17
C CYS A 26 7.62 9.71 1.41
N ASP A 27 7.67 11.03 1.60
CA ASP A 27 8.63 11.92 0.95
C ASP A 27 10.10 11.56 1.23
N ALA A 28 10.39 11.12 2.47
CA ALA A 28 11.75 10.81 2.88
C ALA A 28 12.33 9.61 2.10
N CYS A 29 11.52 8.61 1.75
CA CYS A 29 11.99 7.42 1.04
C CYS A 29 11.38 7.26 -0.35
N ASN A 30 10.53 8.18 -0.79
CA ASN A 30 9.73 8.10 -2.01
C ASN A 30 8.98 6.77 -2.14
N GLY A 31 8.42 6.29 -1.02
CA GLY A 31 7.69 5.02 -0.97
C GLY A 31 8.54 3.74 -1.05
N THR A 32 9.87 3.85 -1.14
CA THR A 32 10.75 2.67 -1.23
C THR A 32 10.95 1.93 0.10
N GLY A 33 10.71 2.60 1.22
CA GLY A 33 11.06 2.11 2.56
C GLY A 33 12.57 1.99 2.81
N ALA A 34 13.41 2.35 1.84
CA ALA A 34 14.86 2.31 1.95
C ALA A 34 15.37 3.60 2.58
N LYS A 35 16.42 3.49 3.42
CA LYS A 35 17.12 4.66 3.96
C LYS A 35 17.68 5.51 2.81
N ILE A 36 17.59 6.84 2.90
CA ILE A 36 18.17 7.77 1.91
C ILE A 36 19.65 7.44 1.68
N GLY A 37 20.04 7.31 0.41
CA GLY A 37 21.41 6.96 0.00
C GLY A 37 21.76 5.47 0.07
N SER A 38 20.85 4.62 0.56
CA SER A 38 21.03 3.18 0.52
C SER A 38 20.65 2.59 -0.85
N LYS A 39 21.25 1.44 -1.19
CA LYS A 39 20.95 0.72 -2.44
C LYS A 39 20.10 -0.50 -2.16
N MET A 40 18.94 -0.58 -2.79
CA MET A 40 18.17 -1.82 -2.83
C MET A 40 18.93 -2.89 -3.63
N ARG A 41 18.86 -4.14 -3.17
CA ARG A 41 19.46 -5.30 -3.83
C ARG A 41 18.34 -6.27 -4.20
N VAL A 42 18.50 -6.94 -5.33
CA VAL A 42 17.59 -8.01 -5.73
C VAL A 42 17.73 -9.17 -4.75
N CYS A 43 16.60 -9.66 -4.23
CA CYS A 43 16.59 -10.83 -3.36
C CYS A 43 17.12 -12.05 -4.12
N SER A 44 18.21 -12.66 -3.64
CA SER A 44 18.82 -13.84 -4.27
C SER A 44 17.91 -15.07 -4.24
N THR A 45 16.99 -15.15 -3.28
CA THR A 45 16.09 -16.29 -3.12
C THR A 45 14.94 -16.27 -4.12
N CYS A 46 14.27 -15.13 -4.30
CA CYS A 46 13.11 -15.01 -5.21
C CYS A 46 13.43 -14.32 -6.54
N GLY A 47 14.65 -13.82 -6.73
CA GLY A 47 15.05 -13.06 -7.92
C GLY A 47 14.25 -11.76 -8.11
N GLY A 48 13.70 -11.19 -7.03
CA GLY A 48 12.85 -9.99 -7.10
C GLY A 48 11.38 -10.25 -7.44
N ARG A 49 10.94 -11.51 -7.56
CA ARG A 49 9.55 -11.87 -7.87
C ARG A 49 8.59 -11.75 -6.69
N GLY A 50 9.10 -11.60 -5.47
CA GLY A 50 8.28 -11.58 -4.25
C GLY A 50 7.73 -12.94 -3.81
N GLN A 51 7.99 -14.00 -4.58
CA GLN A 51 7.56 -15.37 -4.31
C GLN A 51 8.60 -16.38 -4.80
N VAL A 52 8.63 -17.56 -4.17
CA VAL A 52 9.47 -18.70 -4.56
C VAL A 52 8.54 -19.84 -4.91
N MET A 53 8.67 -20.39 -6.12
CA MET A 53 7.93 -21.59 -6.53
C MET A 53 8.72 -22.83 -6.12
N ARG A 54 8.07 -23.76 -5.44
CA ARG A 54 8.61 -25.08 -5.09
C ARG A 54 7.74 -26.14 -5.74
N THR A 55 8.34 -26.91 -6.64
CA THR A 55 7.69 -28.08 -7.25
C THR A 55 8.19 -29.32 -6.54
N GLU A 56 7.26 -30.11 -6.00
CA GLU A 56 7.54 -31.39 -5.36
C GLU A 56 6.84 -32.53 -6.09
N GLU A 57 7.59 -33.61 -6.33
CA GLU A 57 7.03 -34.86 -6.80
C GLU A 57 6.48 -35.64 -5.61
N THR A 58 5.17 -35.83 -5.59
CA THR A 58 4.47 -36.67 -4.62
C THR A 58 3.97 -37.95 -5.30
N PRO A 59 3.61 -39.01 -4.55
CA PRO A 59 2.97 -40.19 -5.12
C PRO A 59 1.67 -39.89 -5.89
N PHE A 60 1.08 -38.71 -5.70
CA PHE A 60 -0.13 -38.25 -6.38
C PHE A 60 0.14 -37.29 -7.54
N GLY A 61 1.41 -37.12 -7.94
CA GLY A 61 1.85 -36.25 -9.02
C GLY A 61 2.62 -35.03 -8.54
N LEU A 62 2.76 -34.05 -9.44
CA LEU A 62 3.49 -32.81 -9.19
C LEU A 62 2.62 -31.81 -8.42
N PHE A 63 3.12 -31.35 -7.28
CA PHE A 63 2.52 -30.27 -6.51
C PHE A 63 3.43 -29.03 -6.60
N SER A 64 2.87 -27.88 -6.98
CA SER A 64 3.61 -26.61 -7.06
C SER A 64 2.96 -25.57 -6.14
N GLN A 65 3.76 -25.01 -5.23
CA GLN A 65 3.36 -23.95 -4.29
C GLN A 65 4.37 -22.80 -4.27
#